data_AF-A0A392VV87-F1
#
_entry.id   AF-A0A392VV87-F1
#
_cell.length_a   1.000
_cell.length_b   1.000
_cell.length_c   1.000
_cell.angle_alpha   90.00
_cell.angle_beta   90.00
_cell.angle_gamma   90.00
#
_symmetry.space_group_name_H-M   'P 1'
#
loop_
_entity.id
_entity.type
_entity.pdbx_description
1 polymer ?
#
loop_
_entity_poly.entity_id
_entity_poly.type
_entity_poly.pdbx_seq_one_letter_code
_entity_poly.pdbx_strand_id
1 'polypeptide(L)' 'MIRAIPSIASDNIYCTLLAHSAVHGAMAGYSGFTVGPVNSRHAYLPIA' A
#
# COMPACT_ATOMS: atom_id res chain seq x y z
N MET A 1 10.42 8.30 19.86
CA MET A 1 9.01 8.73 19.99
C MET A 1 8.30 8.98 18.66
N ILE A 2 8.92 9.55 17.61
CA ILE A 2 8.25 9.80 16.32
C ILE A 2 7.77 8.52 15.61
N ARG A 3 8.61 7.48 15.53
CA ARG A 3 8.32 6.22 14.81
C ARG A 3 7.62 5.12 15.62
N ALA A 4 7.17 5.44 16.83
CA ALA A 4 6.57 4.48 17.77
C ALA A 4 5.22 4.97 18.34
N ILE A 5 4.70 6.08 17.82
CA ILE A 5 3.38 6.59 18.19
C ILE A 5 2.33 5.83 17.36
N PRO A 6 1.11 5.61 17.89
CA PRO A 6 0.04 4.98 17.13
C PRO A 6 -0.29 5.78 15.87
N SER A 7 -0.68 5.07 14.81
CA SER A 7 -1.11 5.67 13.54
C SER A 7 -2.41 6.47 13.71
N ILE A 8 -2.49 7.61 13.01
CA ILE A 8 -3.70 8.43 12.94
C ILE A 8 -4.73 7.82 11.98
N ALA A 9 -5.95 8.36 11.96
CA ALA A 9 -7.04 7.82 11.14
C ALA A 9 -6.70 7.74 9.64
N SER A 10 -6.03 8.77 9.09
CA SER A 10 -5.60 8.76 7.67
C SER A 10 -4.57 7.67 7.39
N ASP A 11 -3.63 7.46 8.31
CA ASP A 11 -2.60 6.41 8.18
C ASP A 11 -3.24 5.02 8.27
N ASN A 12 -4.24 4.83 9.12
CA ASN A 12 -4.97 3.58 9.20
C ASN A 12 -5.68 3.25 7.87
N ILE A 13 -6.40 4.22 7.30
CA ILE A 13 -7.04 4.06 5.99
C ILE A 13 -5.99 3.74 4.91
N TYR A 14 -4.89 4.49 4.92
CA TYR A 14 -3.80 4.32 3.96
C TYR A 14 -3.18 2.91 4.03
N CYS A 15 -2.83 2.44 5.24
CA CYS A 15 -2.28 1.11 5.45
C CYS A 15 -3.26 0.00 5.04
N THR A 16 -4.56 0.15 5.33
CA THR A 16 -5.57 -0.82 4.88
C THR A 16 -5.67 -0.88 3.36
N LEU A 17 -5.67 0.27 2.67
CA LEU A 17 -5.74 0.30 1.21
C LEU A 17 -4.48 -0.28 0.56
N LEU A 18 -3.29 0.06 1.07
CA LEU A 18 -2.04 -0.55 0.63
C LEU A 18 -2.07 -2.08 0.79
N ALA A 19 -2.48 -2.58 1.97
CA ALA A 19 -2.56 -4.01 2.24
C ALA A 19 -3.51 -4.71 1.26
N HIS A 20 -4.70 -4.15 1.04
CA HIS A 20 -5.68 -4.75 0.14
C HIS A 20 -5.19 -4.77 -1.31
N SER A 21 -4.62 -3.68 -1.80
CA SER A 21 -4.03 -3.64 -3.15
C SER A 21 -2.88 -4.64 -3.29
N ALA A 22 -1.97 -4.72 -2.32
CA ALA A 22 -0.84 -5.65 -2.36
C ALA A 22 -1.31 -7.11 -2.44
N VAL A 23 -2.28 -7.47 -1.58
CA VAL A 23 -2.85 -8.84 -1.55
C VAL A 23 -3.58 -9.15 -2.84
N HIS A 24 -4.36 -8.22 -3.39
CA HIS A 24 -5.03 -8.42 -4.69
C HIS A 24 -4.01 -8.65 -5.81
N GLY A 25 -2.99 -7.79 -5.94
CA GLY A 25 -1.94 -7.95 -6.94
C GLY A 25 -1.20 -9.29 -6.81
N ALA A 26 -0.88 -9.69 -5.58
CA ALA A 26 -0.25 -10.99 -5.30
C ALA A 26 -1.17 -12.17 -5.67
N MET A 27 -2.46 -12.12 -5.33
CA MET A 27 -3.45 -13.15 -5.70
C MET A 27 -3.68 -13.22 -7.22
N ALA A 28 -3.48 -12.11 -7.95
CA ALA A 28 -3.50 -12.07 -9.40
C ALA A 28 -2.21 -12.63 -10.05
N GLY A 29 -1.23 -13.06 -9.25
CA GLY A 29 0.03 -13.63 -9.72
C GLY A 29 1.11 -12.59 -10.06
N TYR A 30 0.92 -11.31 -9.68
CA TYR A 30 1.96 -10.30 -9.84
C TYR A 30 3.06 -10.45 -8.79
N SER A 31 4.30 -10.14 -9.18
CA SER A 31 5.49 -10.11 -8.32
C SER A 31 6.45 -9.03 -8.81
N GLY A 32 7.45 -8.67 -8.01
CA GLY A 32 8.40 -7.60 -8.35
C GLY A 32 7.74 -6.21 -8.45
N PHE A 33 6.69 -5.98 -7.66
CA PHE A 33 5.97 -4.71 -7.62
C PHE A 33 5.80 -4.20 -6.19
N THR A 34 5.56 -2.90 -6.06
CA THR A 34 5.08 -2.23 -4.86
C THR A 34 3.73 -1.57 -5.13
N VAL A 35 3.02 -1.20 -4.07
CA VAL A 35 1.73 -0.48 -4.13
C VAL A 35 1.90 0.91 -3.54
N GLY A 36 1.23 1.89 -4.15
CA GLY A 36 1.25 3.26 -3.65
C GLY A 36 0.20 4.14 -4.31
N PRO A 37 -0.09 5.30 -3.70
CA PRO A 37 -0.98 6.29 -4.28
C PRO A 37 -0.27 7.02 -5.43
N VAL A 38 -0.88 7.02 -6.60
CA VAL A 38 -0.46 7.79 -7.79
C VAL A 38 -1.69 8.56 -8.24
N ASN A 39 -1.64 9.89 -8.19
CA ASN A 39 -2.76 10.77 -8.56
C ASN A 39 -4.10 10.35 -7.91
N SER A 40 -4.09 10.16 -6.59
CA SER A 40 -5.27 9.77 -5.80
C SER A 40 -5.86 8.38 -6.12
N ARG A 41 -5.12 7.51 -6.82
CA ARG A 41 -5.46 6.09 -7.05
C ARG A 41 -4.36 5.19 -6.49
N HIS A 42 -4.71 4.03 -5.93
CA HIS A 42 -3.72 2.99 -5.64
C HIS A 42 -3.30 2.30 -6.94
N ALA A 43 -1.99 2.29 -7.20
CA ALA A 43 -1.40 1.72 -8.40
C ALA A 43 -0.32 0.68 -8.06
N TYR A 44 -0.11 -0.26 -8.98
CA TYR A 44 1.01 -1.20 -8.96
C TYR A 44 2.20 -0.57 -9.69
N LEU A 45 3.34 -0.50 -9.00
CA LEU A 45 4.57 0.11 -9.49
C LEU A 45 5.67 -0.96 -9.54
N PRO A 46 6.37 -1.16 -10.67
CA PRO A 46 7.47 -2.12 -10.75
C PRO A 46 8.63 -1.67 -9.85
N ILE A 47 9.27 -2.64 -9.19
CA ILE A 47 10.47 -2.42 -8.35
C ILE A 47 11.67 -3.24 -8.82
N ALA A 48 11.57 -3.82 -10.01
CA ALA A 48 12.70 -4.43 -10.73
C ALA A 48 13.64 -3.36 -11.29
#